data_AF-K1SXS7-F1
#
_entry.id   AF-K1SXS7-F1
#
_cell.length_a   1.000
_cell.length_b   1.000
_cell.length_c   1.000
_cell.angle_alpha   90.00
_cell.angle_beta   90.00
_cell.angle_gamma   90.00
#
_symmetry.space_group_name_H-M   'P 1'
#
loop_
_entity.id
_entity.type
_entity.pdbx_description
1 polymer ?
#
loop_
_entity_poly.entity_id
_entity_poly.type
_entity_poly.pdbx_seq_one_letter_code
_entity_poly.pdbx_strand_id
1 'polypeptide(L)'
;LVWDADDKVYIDMATGIAVNSFGIADPAWIRAVTEQLCTVQHASNLYYTAPDAQLAQLLCEKTGMKKVFFSNSGAEANECAIKAARKYAADHKGPEYHTIITLKNSFHGRTITTLAATGQDVSTTTFCR
;
A
#
# COMPACT_ATOMS: atom_id res chain seq x y z
N LEU A 1 7.09 4.36 23.75
CA LEU A 1 7.82 5.62 24.00
C LEU A 1 8.78 5.83 22.86
N VAL A 2 9.05 7.08 22.49
CA VAL A 2 10.11 7.44 21.55
C VAL A 2 10.95 8.55 22.15
N TRP A 3 12.18 8.67 21.67
CA TRP A 3 13.15 9.66 22.09
C TRP A 3 13.55 10.51 20.89
N ASP A 4 13.72 11.80 21.10
CA ASP A 4 14.40 12.65 20.14
C ASP A 4 15.92 12.66 20.40
N ALA A 5 16.64 13.49 19.66
CA ALA A 5 18.09 13.62 19.77
C ALA A 5 18.56 14.26 21.10
N ASP A 6 17.66 14.87 21.87
CA ASP A 6 17.94 15.54 23.15
C ASP A 6 17.45 14.69 24.35
N ASP A 7 17.26 13.38 24.15
CA ASP A 7 16.76 12.42 25.15
C ASP A 7 15.34 12.71 25.69
N LYS A 8 14.59 13.61 25.04
CA LYS A 8 13.23 13.91 25.47
C LYS A 8 12.29 12.78 25.07
N VAL A 9 11.47 12.36 26.03
CA VAL A 9 10.57 11.21 25.89
C VAL A 9 9.19 11.66 25.39
N TYR A 10 8.67 10.93 24.41
CA TYR A 10 7.31 11.11 23.88
C TYR A 10 6.50 9.81 23.96
N ILE A 11 5.20 9.96 24.21
CA ILE A 11 4.22 8.90 24.01
C ILE A 11 3.72 9.04 22.57
N ASP A 12 4.04 8.09 21.71
CA ASP A 12 3.59 8.11 20.31
C ASP A 12 2.11 7.72 20.22
N MET A 13 1.26 8.71 19.95
CA MET A 13 -0.17 8.53 19.63
C MET A 13 -0.46 8.73 18.13
N ALA A 14 0.58 8.99 17.32
CA ALA A 14 0.46 9.18 15.87
C ALA A 14 0.77 7.90 15.09
N THR A 15 1.52 6.96 15.68
CA THR A 15 1.90 5.65 15.11
C THR A 15 2.60 5.78 13.76
N GLY A 16 3.40 6.83 13.58
CA GLY A 16 4.08 7.11 12.31
C GLY A 16 3.11 7.27 11.14
N ILE A 17 2.03 8.03 11.32
CA ILE A 17 0.92 8.16 10.34
C ILE A 17 0.23 6.80 10.13
N ALA A 18 -0.26 6.20 11.22
CA ALA A 18 -1.01 4.93 11.22
C ALA A 18 -0.24 3.70 10.69
N VAL A 19 1.09 3.74 10.59
CA VAL A 19 1.93 2.64 10.07
C VAL A 19 2.33 1.66 11.17
N ASN A 20 2.75 2.14 12.33
CA ASN A 20 3.33 1.32 13.40
C ASN A 20 2.24 0.66 14.25
N SER A 21 1.42 -0.21 13.66
CA SER A 21 0.24 -0.79 14.32
C SER A 21 0.56 -1.68 15.53
N PHE A 22 1.75 -2.29 15.58
CA PHE A 22 2.24 -3.08 16.73
C PHE A 22 3.09 -2.24 17.71
N GLY A 23 3.18 -0.93 17.49
CA GLY A 23 4.14 -0.08 18.17
C GLY A 23 5.53 -0.12 17.53
N ILE A 24 6.49 0.53 18.20
CA ILE A 24 7.85 0.69 17.70
C ILE A 24 8.72 -0.42 18.28
N ALA A 25 9.53 -1.04 17.42
CA ALA A 25 10.45 -2.13 17.78
C ALA A 25 9.75 -3.34 18.44
N ASP A 26 8.60 -3.76 17.89
CA ASP A 26 7.91 -4.97 18.35
C ASP A 26 8.83 -6.21 18.27
N PRO A 27 8.99 -6.98 19.36
CA PRO A 27 9.90 -8.13 19.38
C PRO A 27 9.56 -9.24 18.38
N ALA A 28 8.27 -9.46 18.08
CA ALA A 28 7.86 -10.49 17.13
C ALA A 28 8.18 -10.07 15.69
N TRP A 29 7.94 -8.80 15.35
CA TRP A 29 8.30 -8.22 14.06
C TRP A 29 9.81 -8.26 13.83
N ILE A 30 10.63 -7.87 14.82
CA ILE A 30 12.09 -7.92 14.72
C ILE A 30 12.57 -9.34 14.41
N ARG A 31 12.11 -10.34 15.17
CA ARG A 31 12.50 -11.74 14.92
C ARG A 31 12.13 -12.20 13.51
N ALA A 32 10.89 -11.98 13.09
CA ALA A 32 10.42 -12.42 11.77
C ALA A 32 11.23 -11.79 10.61
N VAL A 33 11.54 -10.50 10.71
CA VAL A 33 12.35 -9.81 9.69
C VAL A 33 13.79 -10.33 9.71
N THR A 34 14.42 -10.46 10.88
CA THR A 34 15.81 -10.93 10.97
C THR A 34 15.97 -12.37 10.48
N GLU A 35 15.05 -13.27 10.83
CA GLU A 35 15.07 -14.66 10.37
C GLU A 35 14.95 -14.76 8.84
N GLN A 36 14.03 -14.01 8.24
CA GLN A 36 13.86 -13.98 6.78
C GLN A 36 15.07 -13.32 6.10
N LEU A 37 15.63 -12.26 6.69
CA LEU A 37 16.84 -11.59 6.20
C LEU A 37 18.04 -12.55 6.16
N CYS A 38 18.16 -13.46 7.13
CA CYS A 38 19.19 -14.50 7.13
C CYS A 38 18.92 -15.64 6.13
N THR A 39 17.77 -15.64 5.46
CA THR A 39 17.37 -16.66 4.48
C THR A 39 17.42 -16.13 3.05
N VAL A 40 16.59 -15.14 2.71
CA VAL A 40 16.55 -14.48 1.39
C VAL A 40 15.81 -13.14 1.48
N GLN A 41 16.37 -12.11 0.86
CA GLN A 41 15.80 -10.75 0.88
C GLN A 41 14.98 -10.43 -0.36
N HIS A 42 15.39 -10.92 -1.54
CA HIS A 42 14.72 -10.62 -2.80
C HIS A 42 14.98 -11.70 -3.85
N ALA A 43 13.93 -12.11 -4.57
CA ALA A 43 14.01 -13.08 -5.66
C ALA A 43 13.33 -12.59 -6.95
N SER A 44 12.94 -11.30 -7.04
CA SER A 44 12.04 -10.77 -8.08
C SER A 44 10.68 -11.48 -8.14
N ASN A 45 9.81 -11.04 -9.05
CA ASN A 45 8.51 -11.68 -9.29
C ASN A 45 8.59 -12.88 -10.27
N LEU A 46 9.80 -13.29 -10.67
CA LEU A 46 10.01 -14.48 -11.53
C LEU A 46 9.89 -15.79 -10.73
N TYR A 47 10.06 -15.74 -9.42
CA TYR A 47 10.00 -16.88 -8.53
C TYR A 47 8.98 -16.64 -7.41
N TYR A 48 8.48 -17.73 -6.83
CA TYR A 48 7.68 -17.67 -5.63
C TYR A 48 8.56 -17.81 -4.38
N THR A 49 8.22 -17.08 -3.33
CA THR A 49 8.77 -17.30 -1.99
C THR A 49 7.70 -17.89 -1.09
N ALA A 50 8.10 -18.73 -0.13
CA ALA A 50 7.16 -19.30 0.84
C ALA A 50 6.40 -18.21 1.65
N PRO A 51 7.04 -17.12 2.12
CA PRO A 51 6.33 -16.03 2.81
C PRO A 51 5.23 -15.39 1.96
N ASP A 52 5.49 -15.08 0.69
CA ASP A 52 4.50 -14.43 -0.18
C ASP A 52 3.29 -15.34 -0.42
N ALA A 53 3.51 -16.63 -0.64
CA ALA A 53 2.45 -17.60 -0.86
C ALA A 53 1.58 -17.79 0.39
N GLN A 54 2.20 -17.91 1.56
CA GLN A 54 1.50 -18.05 2.84
C GLN A 54 0.68 -16.80 3.16
N LEU A 55 1.26 -15.61 2.98
CA LEU A 55 0.55 -14.36 3.20
C LEU A 55 -0.60 -14.16 2.22
N ALA A 56 -0.40 -14.47 0.93
CA ALA A 56 -1.46 -14.38 -0.08
C ALA A 56 -2.63 -15.31 0.25
N GLN A 57 -2.35 -16.55 0.66
CA GLN A 57 -3.38 -17.49 1.11
C GLN A 57 -4.15 -16.93 2.30
N LEU A 58 -3.45 -16.50 3.34
CA LEU A 58 -4.07 -15.94 4.56
C LEU A 58 -4.97 -14.75 4.23
N LEU A 59 -4.51 -13.81 3.39
CA LEU A 59 -5.30 -12.65 2.99
C LEU A 59 -6.55 -13.03 2.20
N CYS A 60 -6.44 -13.96 1.25
CA CYS A 60 -7.59 -14.46 0.49
C CYS A 60 -8.63 -15.11 1.42
N GLU A 61 -8.20 -15.96 2.35
CA GLU A 61 -9.09 -16.61 3.33
C GLU A 61 -9.80 -15.60 4.24
N LYS A 62 -9.09 -14.57 4.71
CA LYS A 62 -9.65 -13.55 5.62
C LYS A 62 -10.56 -12.55 4.93
N THR A 63 -10.35 -12.28 3.65
CA THR A 63 -11.09 -11.24 2.91
C THR A 63 -12.19 -11.80 2.00
N GLY A 64 -12.16 -13.10 1.70
CA GLY A 64 -13.01 -13.71 0.67
C GLY A 64 -12.60 -13.38 -0.77
N MET A 65 -11.47 -12.68 -0.95
CA MET A 65 -10.92 -12.38 -2.27
C MET A 65 -10.19 -13.60 -2.86
N LYS A 66 -10.05 -13.64 -4.19
CA LYS A 66 -9.44 -14.77 -4.90
C LYS A 66 -7.94 -14.61 -5.18
N LYS A 67 -7.45 -13.38 -5.21
CA LYS A 67 -6.07 -13.03 -5.58
C LYS A 67 -5.62 -11.79 -4.82
N VAL A 68 -4.31 -11.70 -4.61
CA VAL A 68 -3.64 -10.55 -4.00
C VAL A 68 -2.52 -10.07 -4.93
N PHE A 69 -2.25 -8.77 -4.91
CA PHE A 69 -1.09 -8.15 -5.51
C PHE A 69 -0.30 -7.45 -4.41
N PHE A 70 1.02 -7.69 -4.36
CA PHE A 70 1.91 -7.06 -3.38
C PHE A 70 2.64 -5.87 -4.01
N SER A 71 2.77 -4.80 -3.23
CA SER A 71 3.51 -3.58 -3.58
C SER A 71 4.14 -2.98 -2.34
N ASN A 72 5.02 -2.00 -2.52
CA ASN A 72 5.83 -1.42 -1.45
C ASN A 72 5.17 -0.20 -0.78
N SER A 73 4.12 0.33 -1.40
CA SER A 73 3.40 1.48 -0.86
C SER A 73 1.90 1.44 -1.17
N GLY A 74 1.12 2.22 -0.42
CA GLY A 74 -0.30 2.44 -0.72
C GLY A 74 -0.54 3.14 -2.06
N ALA A 75 0.41 3.97 -2.52
CA ALA A 75 0.30 4.62 -3.83
C ALA A 75 0.41 3.60 -4.97
N GLU A 76 1.39 2.69 -4.92
CA GLU A 76 1.54 1.60 -5.90
C GLU A 76 0.34 0.66 -5.89
N ALA A 77 -0.21 0.34 -4.71
CA ALA A 77 -1.43 -0.45 -4.58
C ALA A 77 -2.62 0.23 -5.28
N ASN A 78 -2.79 1.53 -5.07
CA ASN A 78 -3.86 2.31 -5.72
C ASN A 78 -3.64 2.45 -7.24
N GLU A 79 -2.41 2.58 -7.72
CA GLU A 79 -2.13 2.53 -9.16
C GLU A 79 -2.52 1.18 -9.76
N CYS A 80 -2.17 0.08 -9.09
CA CYS A 80 -2.57 -1.26 -9.53
C CYS A 80 -4.10 -1.39 -9.56
N ALA A 81 -4.80 -0.91 -8.54
CA ALA A 81 -6.26 -0.94 -8.49
C ALA A 81 -6.89 -0.13 -9.65
N ILE A 82 -6.41 1.08 -9.90
CA ILE A 82 -6.89 1.93 -11.02
C ILE A 82 -6.60 1.27 -12.38
N LYS A 83 -5.41 0.70 -12.56
CA LYS A 83 -5.04 -0.02 -13.80
C LYS A 83 -5.90 -1.25 -14.02
N ALA A 84 -6.14 -2.04 -12.97
CA ALA A 84 -7.00 -3.22 -13.03
C ALA A 84 -8.44 -2.84 -13.39
N ALA A 85 -9.00 -1.80 -12.76
CA ALA A 85 -10.34 -1.30 -13.05
C ALA A 85 -10.48 -0.82 -14.50
N ARG A 86 -9.53 -0.01 -15.00
CA ARG A 86 -9.51 0.46 -16.38
C ARG A 86 -9.35 -0.67 -17.39
N LYS A 87 -8.44 -1.63 -17.12
CA LYS A 87 -8.25 -2.79 -17.99
C LYS A 87 -9.52 -3.63 -18.09
N TYR A 88 -10.13 -3.92 -16.95
CA TYR A 88 -11.39 -4.66 -16.90
C TYR A 88 -12.49 -3.96 -17.68
N ALA A 89 -12.64 -2.64 -17.51
CA ALA A 89 -13.63 -1.85 -18.22
C ALA A 89 -13.37 -1.81 -19.74
N ALA A 90 -12.11 -1.64 -20.16
CA ALA A 90 -11.73 -1.68 -21.57
C ALA A 90 -12.10 -3.03 -22.22
N ASP A 91 -11.87 -4.15 -21.53
CA ASP A 91 -12.13 -5.49 -22.05
C ASP A 91 -13.62 -5.84 -22.15
N HIS A 92 -14.45 -5.30 -21.26
CA HIS A 92 -15.85 -5.73 -21.09
C HIS A 92 -16.89 -4.67 -21.47
N LYS A 93 -16.51 -3.39 -21.50
CA LYS A 93 -17.44 -2.28 -21.75
C LYS A 93 -17.01 -1.39 -22.90
N GLY A 94 -15.70 -1.33 -23.19
CA GLY A 94 -15.14 -0.51 -24.28
C GLY A 94 -14.12 0.52 -23.77
N PRO A 95 -13.25 1.03 -24.66
CA PRO A 95 -12.15 1.94 -24.31
C PRO A 95 -12.61 3.28 -23.70
N GLU A 96 -13.87 3.68 -23.91
CA GLU A 96 -14.49 4.88 -23.36
C GLU A 96 -14.76 4.79 -21.85
N TYR A 97 -14.79 3.59 -21.27
CA TYR A 97 -15.05 3.39 -19.84
C TYR A 97 -13.76 3.46 -19.01
N HIS A 98 -13.14 4.65 -18.94
CA HIS A 98 -11.86 4.85 -18.24
C HIS A 98 -11.89 5.85 -17.08
N THR A 99 -13.03 6.54 -16.88
CA THR A 99 -13.21 7.55 -15.83
C THR A 99 -13.19 6.91 -14.44
N ILE A 100 -12.37 7.47 -13.55
CA ILE A 100 -12.31 7.10 -12.14
C ILE A 100 -12.95 8.23 -11.33
N ILE A 101 -14.01 7.93 -10.60
CA ILE A 101 -14.67 8.90 -9.71
C ILE A 101 -14.01 8.83 -8.35
N THR A 102 -13.61 9.98 -7.80
CA THR A 102 -13.02 10.11 -6.47
C THR A 102 -13.79 11.12 -5.62
N LEU A 103 -13.53 11.12 -4.31
CA LEU A 103 -14.26 11.95 -3.36
C LEU A 103 -13.47 13.21 -3.00
N LYS A 104 -14.19 14.31 -2.73
CA LYS A 104 -13.58 15.51 -2.14
C LYS A 104 -12.93 15.15 -0.79
N ASN A 105 -11.75 15.70 -0.53
CA ASN A 105 -10.89 15.44 0.63
C ASN A 105 -10.29 14.02 0.71
N SER A 106 -10.39 13.22 -0.36
CA SER A 106 -9.72 11.91 -0.42
C SER A 106 -8.21 12.03 -0.55
N PHE A 107 -7.46 10.99 -0.13
CA PHE A 107 -6.02 10.88 -0.33
C PHE A 107 -5.68 9.47 -0.85
N HIS A 108 -5.02 9.40 -2.01
CA HIS A 108 -4.71 8.13 -2.67
C HIS A 108 -3.22 7.89 -2.90
N GLY A 109 -2.37 8.86 -2.59
CA GLY A 109 -0.93 8.78 -2.79
C GLY A 109 -0.36 9.99 -3.52
N ARG A 110 0.92 9.92 -3.87
CA ARG A 110 1.67 11.03 -4.49
C ARG A 110 2.34 10.66 -5.82
N THR A 111 2.04 9.49 -6.39
CA THR A 111 2.42 9.18 -7.77
C THR A 111 1.47 9.89 -8.74
N ILE A 112 1.83 10.09 -10.01
CA ILE A 112 1.02 10.90 -10.93
C ILE A 112 -0.45 10.43 -10.99
N THR A 113 -0.68 9.12 -11.11
CA THR A 113 -2.04 8.55 -11.17
C THR A 113 -2.80 8.74 -9.86
N THR A 114 -2.14 8.54 -8.72
CA THR A 114 -2.78 8.64 -7.40
C THR A 114 -2.94 10.08 -6.91
N LEU A 115 -2.07 10.98 -7.35
CA LEU A 115 -2.17 12.41 -7.13
C LEU A 115 -3.35 12.99 -7.91
N ALA A 116 -3.53 12.58 -9.18
CA ALA A 116 -4.70 12.95 -9.97
C ALA A 116 -6.01 12.41 -9.36
N ALA A 117 -5.96 11.26 -8.67
CA ALA A 117 -7.10 10.72 -7.94
C ALA A 117 -7.37 11.43 -6.59
N THR A 118 -6.37 12.10 -6.01
CA THR A 118 -6.45 12.74 -4.68
C THR A 118 -7.30 14.00 -4.71
N GLY A 119 -8.38 14.04 -3.94
CA GLY A 119 -9.35 15.14 -3.93
C GLY A 119 -9.03 16.29 -2.97
N GLN A 120 -7.75 16.65 -2.80
CA GLN A 120 -7.32 17.75 -1.92
C GLN A 120 -6.94 18.99 -2.74
N ASP A 121 -7.44 20.17 -2.34
CA ASP A 121 -7.23 21.44 -3.07
C ASP A 121 -5.74 21.83 -3.23
N VAL A 122 -4.88 21.41 -2.29
CA VAL A 122 -3.43 21.67 -2.31
C VAL A 122 -2.67 20.70 -3.25
N SER A 123 -3.26 19.55 -3.56
CA SER A 123 -2.61 18.48 -4.35
C SER A 123 -2.86 18.60 -5.86
N THR A 124 -3.67 19.56 -6.31
CA THR A 124 -4.07 19.72 -7.71
C THR A 124 -3.33 20.87 -8.39
N THR A 125 -2.19 20.59 -9.02
CA THR A 125 -1.79 21.29 -10.24
C THR A 125 -2.06 20.34 -11.41
N THR A 126 -3.23 20.51 -12.01
CA THR A 126 -3.62 20.00 -13.34
C THR A 126 -3.72 18.48 -13.53
N PHE A 127 -4.93 17.93 -13.37
CA PHE A 127 -5.52 16.98 -14.32
C PHE A 127 -7.06 17.05 -14.16
N CYS A 128 -7.78 17.20 -15.27
CA CYS A 128 -9.17 17.64 -15.42
C CYS A 128 -10.17 17.38 -14.26
N ARG A 129 -10.90 18.46 -13.91
CA ARG A 129 -12.27 18.40 -13.39
C ARG A 129 -13.22 17.81 -14.43
#